data_AF-A0A537SXM0-F1
#
_entry.id   AF-A0A537SXM0-F1
#
_cell.length_a   1.000
_cell.length_b   1.000
_cell.length_c   1.000
_cell.angle_alpha   90.00
_cell.angle_beta   90.00
_cell.angle_gamma   90.00
#
_symmetry.space_group_name_H-M   'P 1'
#
loop_
_entity.id
_entity.type
_entity.pdbx_description
1 polymer ?
#
loop_
_entity_poly.entity_id
_entity_poly.type
_entity_poly.pdbx_seq_one_letter_code
_entity_poly.pdbx_strand_id
1 'polypeptide(L)'
;MAMPWQLARANRRRSHSEPRPTVEFMPAICIDDLRQAIPRNYGTNIYSNPFRYPQVRHMRLSYRSIEIIDHDARSQIFGIQWIPTYFGKHRAVFVCSSCRGGAIRLFGKDGNYACIERSICRKNKRPLVANASQACKLRLELGGWPDIHDLMPSRPKWTRRRTYQRIRHQSKPSKHKPSEHASAKKLRTFSYHVASSKI
;
A
#
# COMPACT_ATOMS: atom_id res chain seq x y z
N MET A 1 43.57 -17.38 22.41
CA MET A 1 43.39 -15.93 22.68
C MET A 1 41.90 -15.62 22.68
N ALA A 2 41.36 -15.13 23.79
CA ALA A 2 39.94 -14.83 23.92
C ALA A 2 39.60 -13.54 23.15
N MET A 3 38.60 -13.60 22.28
CA MET A 3 38.17 -12.44 21.49
C MET A 3 37.66 -11.31 22.40
N PRO A 4 38.03 -10.04 22.15
CA PRO A 4 37.53 -8.90 22.92
C PRO A 4 35.99 -8.82 22.86
N TRP A 5 35.34 -8.71 24.03
CA TRP A 5 33.88 -8.70 24.17
C TRP A 5 33.17 -7.61 23.35
N GLN A 6 33.89 -6.53 23.03
CA GLN A 6 33.40 -5.42 22.20
C GLN A 6 33.19 -5.82 20.73
N LEU A 7 33.95 -6.80 20.22
CA LEU A 7 33.79 -7.35 18.86
C LEU A 7 32.74 -8.47 18.79
N ALA A 8 32.47 -9.16 19.90
CA ALA A 8 31.48 -10.23 19.96
C ALA A 8 30.03 -9.76 19.67
N ARG A 9 29.74 -8.47 19.86
CA ARG A 9 28.43 -7.87 19.52
C ARG A 9 28.30 -7.43 18.06
N ALA A 10 29.41 -7.15 17.36
CA ALA A 10 29.38 -6.70 15.97
C ALA A 10 28.92 -7.83 15.03
N ASN A 11 29.31 -9.07 15.31
CA ASN A 11 28.92 -10.26 14.53
C ASN A 11 27.49 -10.76 14.81
N ARG A 12 26.76 -10.19 15.77
CA ARG A 12 25.32 -10.48 15.97
C ARG A 12 24.42 -9.67 15.04
N ARG A 13 24.94 -9.11 13.97
CA ARG A 13 24.17 -8.27 13.05
C ARG A 13 23.62 -9.10 11.90
N ARG A 14 22.31 -9.35 12.05
CA ARG A 14 21.30 -9.57 11.02
C ARG A 14 21.39 -10.93 10.34
N SER A 15 20.46 -11.79 10.73
CA SER A 15 19.92 -12.83 9.86
C SER A 15 19.83 -12.29 8.44
N HIS A 16 20.49 -12.98 7.50
CA HIS A 16 20.41 -12.74 6.07
C HIS A 16 18.94 -12.93 5.64
N SER A 17 18.11 -11.93 5.87
CA SER A 17 16.93 -11.78 5.03
C SER A 17 17.48 -11.44 3.66
N GLU A 18 17.17 -12.28 2.67
CA GLU A 18 17.44 -12.00 1.26
C GLU A 18 17.19 -10.52 0.96
N PRO A 19 18.05 -9.86 0.16
CA PRO A 19 17.81 -8.49 -0.25
C PRO A 19 16.38 -8.44 -0.83
N ARG A 20 15.52 -7.62 -0.20
CA ARG A 20 14.14 -7.45 -0.66
C ARG A 20 14.24 -7.13 -2.15
N PRO A 21 13.56 -7.87 -3.05
CA PRO A 21 13.61 -7.56 -4.47
C PRO A 21 13.21 -6.10 -4.63
N THR A 22 14.17 -5.27 -5.06
CA THR A 22 13.93 -3.86 -5.29
C THR A 22 12.85 -3.82 -6.36
N VAL A 23 11.71 -3.22 -6.03
CA VAL A 23 10.48 -3.15 -6.85
C VAL A 23 10.76 -2.69 -8.29
N GLU A 24 11.88 -1.99 -8.47
CA GLU A 24 12.43 -1.50 -9.72
C GLU A 24 12.76 -2.60 -10.74
N PHE A 25 13.11 -3.81 -10.29
CA PHE A 25 13.47 -4.93 -11.19
C PHE A 25 12.31 -5.86 -11.51
N MET A 26 11.14 -5.67 -10.87
CA MET A 26 10.00 -6.54 -11.15
C MET A 26 9.36 -6.15 -12.48
N PRO A 27 9.02 -7.13 -13.34
CA PRO A 27 8.29 -6.85 -14.57
C PRO A 27 6.97 -6.18 -14.21
N ALA A 28 6.76 -4.97 -14.73
CA ALA A 28 5.60 -4.16 -14.41
C ALA A 28 4.91 -3.69 -15.68
N ILE A 29 3.59 -3.87 -15.73
CA ILE A 29 2.74 -3.36 -16.79
C ILE A 29 2.21 -2.00 -16.34
N CYS A 30 2.50 -0.96 -17.12
CA CYS A 30 2.10 0.41 -16.82
C CYS A 30 0.89 0.81 -17.66
N ILE A 31 -0.13 1.41 -17.05
CA ILE A 31 -1.32 1.85 -17.78
C ILE A 31 -1.04 3.03 -18.71
N ASP A 32 -0.04 3.84 -18.36
CA ASP A 32 0.33 5.01 -19.17
C ASP A 32 0.91 4.56 -20.53
N ASP A 33 1.61 3.43 -20.57
CA ASP A 33 2.15 2.82 -21.80
C ASP A 33 1.02 2.28 -22.70
N LEU A 34 -0.11 1.86 -22.10
CA LEU A 34 -1.28 1.32 -22.80
C LEU A 34 -2.29 2.40 -23.19
N ARG A 35 -2.08 3.66 -22.79
CA ARG A 35 -3.08 4.73 -22.89
C ARG A 35 -3.60 4.97 -24.31
N GLN A 36 -2.75 4.80 -25.31
CA GLN A 36 -3.12 4.98 -26.72
C GLN A 36 -3.77 3.72 -27.32
N ALA A 37 -3.46 2.54 -26.77
CA ALA A 37 -3.97 1.28 -27.25
C ALA A 37 -5.37 0.94 -26.69
N ILE A 38 -5.71 1.46 -25.50
CA ILE A 38 -7.03 1.25 -24.87
C ILE A 38 -8.10 1.99 -25.68
N PRO A 39 -9.06 1.27 -26.29
CA PRO A 39 -10.11 1.90 -27.06
C PRO A 39 -11.02 2.73 -26.14
N ARG A 40 -11.35 3.96 -26.57
CA ARG A 40 -12.37 4.79 -25.90
C ARG A 40 -13.80 4.40 -26.28
N ASN A 41 -13.92 3.74 -27.42
CA ASN A 41 -15.17 3.14 -27.85
C ASN A 41 -15.34 1.82 -27.08
N TYR A 42 -16.58 1.35 -26.88
CA TYR A 42 -16.88 0.07 -26.22
C TYR A 42 -16.39 -1.18 -26.99
N GLY A 43 -15.52 -1.00 -27.99
CA GLY A 43 -14.87 -2.08 -28.71
C GLY A 43 -13.73 -2.72 -27.91
N THR A 44 -13.15 -3.75 -28.51
CA THR A 44 -11.98 -4.45 -27.99
C THR A 44 -10.81 -4.27 -28.94
N ASN A 45 -9.61 -4.11 -28.40
CA ASN A 45 -8.37 -4.00 -29.16
C ASN A 45 -7.37 -5.03 -28.65
N ILE A 46 -6.63 -5.67 -29.55
CA ILE A 46 -5.58 -6.62 -29.19
C ILE A 46 -4.25 -5.88 -29.28
N TYR A 47 -3.56 -5.78 -28.14
CA TYR A 47 -2.26 -5.15 -28.02
C TYR A 47 -1.20 -6.20 -27.72
N SER A 48 -0.11 -6.21 -28.49
CA SER A 48 1.06 -7.04 -28.20
C SER A 48 2.31 -6.21 -28.38
N ASN A 49 3.20 -6.27 -27.39
CA ASN A 49 4.50 -5.62 -27.43
C ASN A 49 5.52 -6.49 -26.69
N PRO A 50 6.10 -7.49 -27.37
CA PRO A 50 7.03 -8.43 -26.75
C PRO A 50 8.33 -7.75 -26.31
N PHE A 51 8.72 -6.62 -26.91
CA PHE A 51 9.90 -5.87 -26.49
C PHE A 51 9.72 -5.20 -25.14
N ARG A 52 8.52 -4.67 -24.87
CA ARG A 52 8.21 -4.00 -23.60
C ARG A 52 7.78 -4.98 -22.53
N TYR A 53 7.04 -6.01 -22.92
CA TYR A 53 6.43 -7.00 -22.03
C TYR A 53 6.74 -8.42 -22.53
N PRO A 54 7.98 -8.90 -22.39
CA PRO A 54 8.38 -10.20 -22.94
C PRO A 54 7.63 -11.38 -22.33
N GLN A 55 7.12 -11.22 -21.11
CA GLN A 55 6.34 -12.24 -20.42
C GLN A 55 4.87 -12.34 -20.92
N VAL A 56 4.37 -11.33 -21.64
CA VAL A 56 2.97 -11.25 -22.08
C VAL A 56 2.88 -11.57 -23.57
N ARG A 57 2.05 -12.56 -23.92
CA ARG A 57 1.80 -12.91 -25.32
C ARG A 57 1.00 -11.81 -26.03
N HIS A 58 -0.13 -11.45 -25.45
CA HIS A 58 -0.95 -10.31 -25.88
C HIS A 58 -1.89 -9.87 -24.76
N MET A 59 -2.39 -8.65 -24.88
CA MET A 59 -3.40 -8.07 -24.01
C MET A 59 -4.64 -7.77 -24.84
N ARG A 60 -5.82 -8.12 -24.34
CA ARG A 60 -7.09 -7.65 -24.89
C ARG A 60 -7.56 -6.48 -24.05
N LEU A 61 -7.59 -5.31 -24.68
CA LEU A 61 -7.93 -4.03 -24.07
C LEU A 61 -9.38 -3.69 -24.44
N SER A 62 -10.20 -3.38 -23.45
CA SER A 62 -11.53 -2.80 -23.65
C SER A 62 -11.64 -1.49 -22.87
N TYR A 63 -12.74 -0.75 -23.04
CA TYR A 63 -12.99 0.44 -22.25
C TYR A 63 -13.06 0.17 -20.74
N ARG A 64 -13.48 -1.04 -20.31
CA ARG A 64 -13.74 -1.37 -18.90
C ARG A 64 -12.79 -2.39 -18.31
N SER A 65 -12.02 -3.09 -19.12
CA SER A 65 -11.20 -4.20 -18.66
C SER A 65 -9.97 -4.41 -19.54
N ILE A 66 -8.96 -5.03 -18.93
CA ILE A 66 -7.75 -5.50 -19.59
C ILE A 66 -7.62 -6.97 -19.25
N GLU A 67 -7.62 -7.81 -20.26
CA GLU A 67 -7.28 -9.21 -20.15
C GLU A 67 -5.83 -9.40 -20.59
N ILE A 68 -4.98 -9.85 -19.68
CA ILE A 68 -3.58 -10.15 -19.92
C ILE A 68 -3.47 -11.64 -20.19
N ILE A 69 -2.91 -12.01 -21.33
CA ILE A 69 -2.71 -13.41 -21.73
C ILE A 69 -1.20 -13.66 -21.82
N ASP A 70 -0.70 -14.50 -20.92
CA ASP A 70 0.70 -14.88 -20.86
C ASP A 70 1.04 -15.95 -21.91
N HIS A 71 2.34 -16.21 -22.10
CA HIS A 71 2.80 -17.29 -22.98
C HIS A 71 2.38 -18.68 -22.48
N ASP A 72 2.23 -18.85 -21.16
CA ASP A 72 1.76 -20.09 -20.52
C ASP A 72 0.22 -20.28 -20.62
N ALA A 73 -0.46 -19.53 -21.48
CA ALA A 73 -1.91 -19.53 -21.68
C ALA A 73 -2.74 -19.17 -20.41
N ARG A 74 -2.10 -18.60 -19.39
CA ARG A 74 -2.81 -18.02 -18.23
C ARG A 74 -3.45 -16.70 -18.65
N SER A 75 -4.73 -16.53 -18.33
CA SER A 75 -5.44 -15.27 -18.53
C SER A 75 -5.79 -14.62 -17.19
N GLN A 76 -5.60 -13.32 -17.10
CA GLN A 76 -5.98 -12.52 -15.94
C GLN A 76 -6.71 -11.27 -16.39
N ILE A 77 -7.87 -11.03 -15.79
CA ILE A 77 -8.73 -9.90 -16.11
C ILE A 77 -8.63 -8.86 -15.00
N PHE A 78 -8.34 -7.63 -15.39
CA PHE A 78 -8.31 -6.45 -14.53
C PHE A 78 -9.34 -5.44 -15.00
N GLY A 79 -9.99 -4.75 -14.07
CA GLY A 79 -10.87 -3.65 -14.42
C GLY A 79 -10.08 -2.41 -14.83
N ILE A 80 -10.69 -1.54 -15.62
CA ILE A 80 -10.22 -0.17 -15.87
C ILE A 80 -11.24 0.79 -15.29
N GLN A 81 -10.76 1.74 -14.51
CA GLN A 81 -11.54 2.89 -14.07
C GLN A 81 -11.00 4.16 -14.71
N TRP A 82 -11.89 5.00 -15.20
CA TRP A 82 -11.56 6.28 -15.82
C TRP A 82 -11.74 7.39 -14.79
N ILE A 83 -10.62 7.91 -14.27
CA ILE A 83 -10.61 8.98 -13.27
C ILE A 83 -10.60 10.33 -14.01
N PRO A 84 -11.52 11.27 -13.69
CA PRO A 84 -11.47 12.62 -14.25
C PRO A 84 -10.20 13.31 -13.78
N THR A 85 -9.46 13.93 -14.70
CA THR A 85 -8.36 14.83 -14.35
C THR A 85 -8.82 16.27 -14.47
N TYR A 86 -8.19 17.18 -13.72
CA TYR A 86 -8.50 18.62 -13.76
C TYR A 86 -8.34 19.26 -15.15
N PHE A 87 -7.66 18.57 -16.08
CA PHE A 87 -7.47 19.00 -17.47
C PHE A 87 -8.56 18.50 -18.44
N GLY A 88 -9.73 18.09 -17.92
CA GLY A 88 -10.88 17.64 -18.73
C GLY A 88 -10.71 16.29 -19.43
N LYS A 89 -9.53 15.67 -19.35
CA LYS A 89 -9.26 14.34 -19.91
C LYS A 89 -9.40 13.28 -18.83
N HIS A 90 -10.01 12.14 -19.15
CA HIS A 90 -10.00 11.00 -18.24
C HIS A 90 -8.67 10.24 -18.32
N ARG A 91 -8.20 9.76 -17.17
CA ARG A 91 -7.04 8.87 -17.05
C ARG A 91 -7.52 7.47 -16.69
N ALA A 92 -7.11 6.48 -17.48
CA ALA A 92 -7.34 5.08 -17.18
C ALA A 92 -6.45 4.64 -16.01
N VAL A 93 -7.03 3.90 -15.07
CA VAL A 93 -6.35 3.32 -13.92
C VAL A 93 -6.79 1.86 -13.77
N PHE A 94 -5.86 0.95 -13.48
CA PHE A 94 -6.20 -0.45 -13.25
C PHE A 94 -6.98 -0.58 -11.95
N VAL A 95 -8.03 -1.39 -11.95
CA VAL A 95 -8.71 -1.83 -10.74
C VAL A 95 -8.15 -3.19 -10.38
N CYS A 96 -7.43 -3.25 -9.27
CA CYS A 96 -6.87 -4.52 -8.82
C CYS A 96 -7.98 -5.41 -8.25
N SER A 97 -8.09 -6.63 -8.75
CA SER A 97 -9.09 -7.62 -8.30
C SER A 97 -8.99 -7.96 -6.80
N SER A 98 -7.81 -7.74 -6.20
CA SER A 98 -7.56 -8.04 -4.79
C SER A 98 -7.78 -6.85 -3.85
N CYS A 99 -7.22 -5.69 -4.19
CA CYS A 99 -7.25 -4.50 -3.33
C CYS A 99 -8.48 -3.61 -3.64
N ARG A 100 -9.17 -3.83 -4.77
CA ARG A 100 -10.23 -2.97 -5.36
C ARG A 100 -9.85 -1.49 -5.56
N GLY A 101 -8.65 -1.09 -5.14
CA GLY A 101 -8.07 0.21 -5.37
C GLY A 101 -7.54 0.38 -6.80
N GLY A 102 -7.43 1.65 -7.18
CA GLY A 102 -6.82 2.06 -8.43
C GLY A 102 -5.30 1.92 -8.38
N ALA A 103 -4.69 1.26 -9.38
CA ALA A 103 -3.26 1.12 -9.55
C ALA A 103 -2.82 1.62 -10.93
N ILE A 104 -1.69 2.32 -11.00
CA ILE A 104 -1.08 2.77 -12.27
C ILE A 104 -0.26 1.63 -12.89
N ARG A 105 0.32 0.78 -12.04
CA ARG A 105 1.21 -0.32 -12.43
C ARG A 105 0.76 -1.63 -11.81
N LEU A 106 0.78 -2.68 -12.62
CA LEU A 106 0.60 -4.06 -12.20
C LEU A 106 1.94 -4.78 -12.24
N PHE A 107 2.33 -5.39 -11.12
CA PHE A 107 3.61 -6.06 -10.99
C PHE A 107 3.41 -7.56 -11.16
N GLY A 108 4.18 -8.16 -12.05
CA GLY A 108 4.20 -9.60 -12.30
C GLY A 108 5.11 -10.31 -11.30
N LYS A 109 4.60 -11.36 -10.67
CA LYS A 109 5.36 -12.34 -9.91
C LYS A 109 4.82 -13.74 -10.22
N ASP A 110 5.67 -14.65 -10.69
CA ASP A 110 5.33 -16.06 -10.96
C ASP A 110 4.10 -16.24 -11.88
N GLY A 111 3.97 -15.39 -12.90
CA GLY A 111 2.84 -15.37 -13.83
C GLY A 111 1.54 -14.82 -13.21
N ASN A 112 1.59 -14.11 -12.09
CA ASN A 112 0.46 -13.40 -11.49
C ASN A 112 0.73 -11.89 -11.41
N TYR A 113 -0.23 -11.08 -11.81
CA TYR A 113 -0.14 -9.63 -11.78
C TYR A 113 -0.93 -9.04 -10.62
N ALA A 114 -0.34 -8.08 -9.89
CA ALA A 114 -1.00 -7.44 -8.76
C ALA A 114 -0.56 -5.98 -8.52
N CYS A 115 -1.42 -5.22 -7.82
CA CYS A 115 -1.08 -3.89 -7.28
C CYS A 115 0.07 -3.99 -6.26
N ILE A 116 0.93 -2.96 -6.17
CA ILE A 116 2.02 -2.88 -5.16
C ILE A 116 1.48 -3.07 -3.73
N GLU A 117 0.25 -2.60 -3.47
CA GLU A 117 -0.38 -2.80 -2.17
C GLU A 117 -0.47 -4.27 -1.76
N ARG A 118 -0.44 -5.22 -2.70
CA ARG A 118 -0.34 -6.64 -2.35
C ARG A 118 1.11 -7.15 -2.29
N SER A 119 2.04 -6.63 -3.10
CA SER A 119 3.45 -7.05 -3.07
C SER A 119 4.25 -6.47 -1.89
N ILE A 120 3.85 -5.31 -1.35
CA ILE A 120 4.51 -4.61 -0.25
C ILE A 120 3.59 -4.36 0.96
N CYS A 121 2.27 -4.15 0.79
CA CYS A 121 1.41 -3.69 1.90
C CYS A 121 0.79 -4.78 2.80
N ARG A 122 1.23 -6.03 2.73
CA ARG A 122 1.15 -6.89 3.95
C ARG A 122 2.10 -6.42 5.05
N LYS A 123 3.13 -5.62 4.75
CA LYS A 123 4.12 -5.15 5.76
C LYS A 123 4.07 -3.64 6.05
N ASN A 124 3.42 -2.84 5.19
CA ASN A 124 3.43 -1.37 5.29
C ASN A 124 2.02 -0.75 5.40
N LYS A 125 1.02 -1.45 5.93
CA LYS A 125 -0.08 -0.72 6.61
C LYS A 125 0.57 0.00 7.78
N ARG A 126 0.84 1.30 7.66
CA ARG A 126 1.21 2.11 8.82
C ARG A 126 0.06 1.95 9.81
N PRO A 127 0.27 1.34 10.99
CA PRO A 127 -0.78 1.33 11.99
C PRO A 127 -1.13 2.78 12.34
N LEU A 128 -2.35 3.00 12.83
CA LEU A 128 -2.82 4.27 13.43
C LEU A 128 -1.83 4.85 14.48
N VAL A 129 -0.87 4.03 14.91
CA VAL A 129 0.27 4.26 15.79
C VAL A 129 1.35 5.18 15.18
N ALA A 130 1.29 5.61 13.92
CA ALA A 130 2.31 6.54 13.37
C ALA A 130 2.43 7.84 14.20
N ASN A 131 1.32 8.41 14.66
CA ASN A 131 1.32 9.60 15.52
C ASN A 131 1.72 9.26 16.97
N ALA A 132 1.32 8.08 17.46
CA ALA A 132 1.77 7.57 18.75
C ALA A 132 3.30 7.41 18.76
N SER A 133 3.89 6.88 17.69
CA SER A 133 5.33 6.67 17.56
C SER A 133 6.12 7.98 17.56
N GLN A 134 5.54 9.06 17.03
CA GLN A 134 6.16 10.38 17.05
C GLN A 134 6.10 10.99 18.46
N ALA A 135 4.98 10.85 19.17
CA ALA A 135 4.88 11.24 20.58
C ALA A 135 5.82 10.40 21.46
N CYS A 136 5.87 9.08 21.31
CA CYS A 136 6.79 8.18 22.01
C CYS A 136 8.26 8.53 21.73
N LYS A 137 8.60 8.87 20.48
CA LYS A 137 9.95 9.32 20.10
C LYS A 137 10.32 10.63 20.79
N LEU A 138 9.41 11.59 20.82
CA LEU A 138 9.60 12.86 21.54
C LEU A 138 9.73 12.65 23.07
N ARG A 139 9.07 11.64 23.65
CA ARG A 139 9.24 11.25 25.06
C ARG A 139 10.62 10.64 25.34
N LEU A 140 11.08 9.75 24.46
CA LEU A 140 12.41 9.15 24.52
C LEU A 140 13.52 10.20 24.38
N GLU A 141 13.36 11.19 23.49
CA GLU A 141 14.32 12.31 23.35
C GLU A 141 14.45 13.16 24.63
N LEU A 142 13.40 13.20 25.45
CA LEU A 142 13.42 13.84 26.77
C LEU A 142 13.89 12.90 27.90
N GLY A 143 14.26 11.65 27.59
CA GLY A 143 14.70 10.63 28.56
C GLY A 143 13.56 9.97 29.33
N GLY A 144 12.30 10.13 28.89
CA GLY A 144 11.13 9.49 29.50
C GLY A 144 10.75 8.17 28.84
N TRP A 145 9.91 7.39 29.52
CA TRP A 145 9.37 6.15 28.98
C TRP A 145 8.41 6.42 27.81
N PRO A 146 8.39 5.55 26.80
CA PRO A 146 7.57 5.73 25.61
C PRO A 146 6.07 5.50 25.84
N ASP A 147 5.62 5.08 27.02
CA ASP A 147 4.20 4.91 27.31
C ASP A 147 3.45 6.24 27.21
N ILE A 148 2.23 6.24 26.68
CA ILE A 148 1.35 7.41 26.51
C ILE A 148 0.69 7.78 27.85
N HIS A 149 0.44 6.79 28.70
CA HIS A 149 -0.26 6.93 29.97
C HIS A 149 0.61 7.53 31.08
N ASP A 150 1.93 7.47 30.93
CA ASP A 150 2.87 8.06 31.87
C ASP A 150 2.88 9.60 31.80
N LEU A 151 3.17 10.21 32.96
CA LEU A 151 3.39 11.65 33.07
C LEU A 151 4.62 12.05 32.24
N MET A 152 4.57 13.24 31.64
CA MET A 152 5.72 13.80 30.93
C MET A 152 6.93 13.92 31.88
N PRO A 153 8.13 13.51 31.44
CA PRO A 153 9.35 13.68 32.22
C PRO A 153 9.60 15.17 32.48
N SER A 154 10.24 15.48 33.61
CA SER A 154 10.61 16.85 33.96
C SER A 154 11.62 17.43 32.95
N ARG A 155 11.71 18.77 32.88
CA ARG A 155 12.59 19.44 31.92
C ARG A 155 14.07 19.05 32.18
N PRO A 156 14.81 18.55 31.17
CA PRO A 156 16.24 18.30 31.34
C PRO A 156 17.01 19.59 31.63
N LYS A 157 18.07 19.52 32.47
CA LYS A 157 18.84 20.66 32.98
C LYS A 157 19.31 21.64 31.89
N TRP A 158 19.67 21.13 30.71
CA TRP A 158 20.25 21.89 29.60
C TRP A 158 19.28 22.19 28.44
N THR A 159 17.99 21.85 28.61
CA THR A 159 16.98 22.11 27.56
C THR A 159 16.36 23.50 27.72
N ARG A 160 16.43 24.32 26.66
CA ARG A 160 15.78 25.64 26.63
C ARG A 160 14.27 25.49 26.88
N ARG A 161 13.69 26.36 27.71
CA ARG A 161 12.27 26.30 28.13
C ARG A 161 11.31 26.27 26.94
N ARG A 162 11.58 27.10 25.91
CA ARG A 162 10.77 27.16 24.68
C ARG A 162 10.77 25.83 23.92
N THR A 163 11.92 25.17 23.80
CA THR A 163 12.05 23.87 23.13
C THR A 163 11.26 22.79 23.87
N TYR A 164 11.41 22.74 25.19
CA TYR A 164 10.66 21.80 26.04
C TYR A 164 9.14 21.99 25.94
N GLN A 165 8.66 23.25 25.97
CA GLN A 165 7.23 23.54 25.80
C GLN A 165 6.73 23.12 24.43
N ARG A 166 7.46 23.39 23.35
CA ARG A 166 7.10 22.97 21.99
C ARG A 166 6.92 21.45 21.90
N ILE A 167 7.88 20.69 22.42
CA ILE A 167 7.82 19.22 22.45
C ILE A 167 6.61 18.76 23.27
N ARG A 168 6.38 19.35 24.45
CA ARG A 168 5.23 19.04 25.32
C ARG A 168 3.88 19.33 24.68
N HIS A 169 3.77 20.36 23.84
CA HIS A 169 2.55 20.67 23.09
C HIS A 169 2.33 19.68 21.94
N GLN A 170 3.41 19.26 21.27
CA GLN A 170 3.36 18.27 20.19
C GLN A 170 3.07 16.85 20.67
N SER A 171 3.48 16.50 21.90
CA SER A 171 3.28 15.16 22.48
C SER A 171 1.93 14.93 23.15
N LYS A 172 1.12 15.98 23.35
CA LYS A 172 -0.25 15.83 23.86
C LYS A 172 -1.08 15.15 22.79
N PRO A 173 -1.83 14.07 23.11
CA PRO A 173 -2.80 13.54 22.17
C PRO A 173 -3.76 14.67 21.80
N SER A 174 -3.93 14.91 20.51
CA SER A 174 -5.03 15.75 20.02
C SER A 174 -6.31 15.15 20.61
N LYS A 175 -7.01 15.91 21.46
CA LYS A 175 -8.36 15.56 21.89
C LYS A 175 -9.26 15.63 20.66
N HIS A 176 -9.20 14.63 19.81
CA HIS A 176 -10.27 14.39 18.86
C HIS A 176 -11.48 14.06 19.72
N LYS A 177 -12.43 15.01 19.79
CA LYS A 177 -13.80 14.68 20.19
C LYS A 177 -14.18 13.48 19.31
N PRO A 178 -14.62 12.33 19.87
CA PRO A 178 -15.30 11.35 19.04
C PRO A 178 -16.45 12.11 18.38
N SER A 179 -16.43 12.23 17.05
CA SER A 179 -17.56 12.80 16.34
C SER A 179 -18.77 11.94 16.67
N GLU A 180 -19.81 12.53 17.26
CA GLU A 180 -21.12 11.93 17.56
C GLU A 180 -21.90 11.51 16.30
N HIS A 181 -21.22 11.32 15.17
CA HIS A 181 -21.74 10.79 13.92
C HIS A 181 -21.15 9.41 13.60
N ALA A 182 -20.96 8.57 14.61
CA ALA A 182 -21.02 7.12 14.41
C ALA A 182 -22.50 6.72 14.41
N SER A 183 -23.21 7.07 13.34
CA SER A 183 -24.57 6.60 13.10
C SER A 183 -24.56 5.08 13.20
N ALA A 184 -25.35 4.56 14.15
CA ALA A 184 -25.65 3.15 14.26
C ALA A 184 -26.19 2.63 12.93
N LYS A 185 -25.32 2.04 12.10
CA LYS A 185 -25.77 1.20 11.00
C LYS A 185 -26.35 -0.05 11.64
N LYS A 186 -27.67 -0.01 11.84
CA LYS A 186 -28.53 -1.19 12.03
C LYS A 186 -28.01 -2.29 11.10
N LEU A 187 -27.60 -3.42 11.69
CA LEU A 187 -27.53 -4.70 11.03
C LEU A 187 -28.94 -5.04 10.54
N ARG A 188 -29.32 -4.52 9.37
CA ARG A 188 -30.42 -5.08 8.58
C ARG A 188 -29.81 -6.24 7.79
N THR A 189 -29.91 -7.40 8.42
CA THR A 189 -29.93 -8.71 7.80
C THR A 189 -30.84 -8.64 6.56
N PHE A 190 -30.24 -8.54 5.38
CA PHE A 190 -30.95 -8.86 4.14
C PHE A 190 -30.66 -10.32 3.85
N SER A 191 -31.61 -11.14 4.31
CA SER A 191 -31.89 -12.47 3.77
C SER A 191 -32.13 -12.35 2.27
N TYR A 192 -31.27 -12.96 1.46
CA TYR A 192 -31.62 -13.38 0.12
C TYR A 192 -31.73 -14.90 0.10
N HIS A 193 -32.96 -15.34 -0.10
CA HIS A 193 -33.32 -16.70 -0.46
C HIS A 193 -32.55 -17.11 -1.71
N VAL A 194 -31.84 -18.23 -1.65
CA VAL A 194 -31.53 -19.03 -2.84
C VAL A 194 -32.30 -20.34 -2.68
N ALA A 195 -33.38 -20.44 -3.44
CA ALA A 195 -34.11 -21.68 -3.64
C ALA A 195 -33.15 -22.70 -4.29
N SER A 196 -32.96 -23.83 -3.62
CA SER A 196 -32.32 -24.99 -4.22
C SER A 196 -33.34 -25.70 -5.10
N SER A 197 -33.24 -25.50 -6.42
CA SER A 197 -33.88 -26.34 -7.42
C SER A 197 -33.07 -27.63 -7.58
N LYS A 198 -33.71 -28.76 -7.26
CA LYS A 198 -33.27 -30.12 -7.57
C LYS A 198 -33.15 -30.31 -9.08
N ILE A 199 -32.03 -30.87 -9.54
CA ILE A 199 -31.95 -31.87 -10.62
C ILE A 199 -30.85 -32.86 -10.20
#